data_AF-A0A382LCV6-F1
#
_entry.id   AF-A0A382LCV6-F1
#
_cell.length_a   1.000
_cell.length_b   1.000
_cell.length_c   1.000
_cell.angle_alpha   90.00
_cell.angle_beta   90.00
_cell.angle_gamma   90.00
#
_symmetry.space_group_name_H-M   'P 1'
#
loop_
_entity.id
_entity.type
_entity.pdbx_description
1 polymer ?
#
loop_
_entity_poly.entity_id
_entity_poly.type
_entity_poly.pdbx_seq_one_letter_code
_entity_poly.pdbx_strand_id
1 'polypeptide(L)'
;VVNAEVKTALMAYLAAETAAQTAEATAAKDAKQKAAADAKRKVADSAKVALDKLTTEKQKAVRATVAKTDAAAAAAPVNKANAEKELTAVKTEVAKADAAHKAAIKAATDAQNLVNITTANLAKAQADHKAKATDATAKRNASNASKAALDKLVASKQKPAQAAQAATAATTTELTAAKAAADKVMARINTELAETVKPAAAADQAAKTAETTAKTAADNLAKMTAVANTAKALIDTRKKETETAKAAMAKMMTDKQKPVEAKLAGMKEAATEAQASHANVEKDHAARVQQLTKTIETQGNTAKTKTKEAKKLADELVKEEGRLKELKATYDKLKTAAATKTAAK
;
A
#
# COMPACT_ATOMS: atom_id res chain seq x y z
N VAL A 1 38.31 12.74 -13.89
CA VAL A 1 38.88 12.69 -15.27
C VAL A 1 38.98 14.09 -15.90
N VAL A 2 37.88 14.85 -15.98
CA VAL A 2 37.84 16.21 -16.57
C VAL A 2 38.89 17.19 -16.01
N ASN A 3 39.06 17.23 -14.68
CA ASN A 3 40.03 18.12 -14.03
C ASN A 3 41.49 17.73 -14.26
N ALA A 4 41.77 16.44 -14.52
CA ALA A 4 43.14 15.99 -14.78
C ALA A 4 43.63 16.47 -16.14
N GLU A 5 42.79 16.37 -17.18
CA GLU A 5 43.13 16.81 -18.54
C GLU A 5 43.34 18.33 -18.63
N VAL A 6 42.45 19.12 -18.01
CA VAL A 6 42.58 20.60 -17.96
C VAL A 6 43.83 21.01 -17.19
N LYS A 7 44.15 20.31 -16.09
CA LYS A 7 45.37 20.56 -15.30
C LYS A 7 46.63 20.25 -16.11
N THR A 8 46.65 19.15 -16.86
CA THR A 8 47.76 18.80 -17.74
C THR A 8 47.95 19.84 -18.84
N ALA A 9 46.87 20.29 -19.49
CA ALA A 9 46.92 21.33 -20.51
C ALA A 9 47.40 22.69 -19.94
N LEU A 10 46.98 23.04 -18.72
CA LEU A 10 47.44 24.25 -18.04
C LEU A 10 48.94 24.20 -17.75
N MET A 11 49.45 23.06 -17.27
CA MET A 11 50.89 22.89 -17.03
C MET A 11 51.70 22.94 -18.32
N ALA A 12 51.20 22.36 -19.41
CA ALA A 12 51.83 22.46 -20.72
C ALA A 12 51.90 23.91 -21.24
N TYR A 13 50.81 24.67 -21.11
CA TYR A 13 50.80 26.10 -21.44
C TYR A 13 51.79 26.89 -20.59
N LEU A 14 51.80 26.71 -19.27
CA LEU A 14 52.72 27.42 -18.37
C LEU A 14 54.19 27.13 -18.71
N ALA A 15 54.53 25.88 -19.02
CA ALA A 15 55.88 25.50 -19.44
C ALA A 15 56.26 26.17 -20.77
N ALA A 16 55.36 26.17 -21.76
CA ALA A 16 55.59 26.81 -23.06
C ALA A 16 55.71 28.34 -22.94
N GLU A 17 54.85 28.97 -22.14
CA GLU A 17 54.86 30.41 -21.88
C GLU A 17 56.15 30.84 -21.17
N THR A 18 56.60 30.07 -20.18
CA THR A 18 57.88 30.34 -19.49
C THR A 18 59.07 30.24 -20.44
N ALA A 19 59.07 29.22 -21.33
CA ALA A 19 60.10 29.06 -22.34
C ALA A 19 60.11 30.20 -23.38
N ALA A 20 58.93 30.68 -23.79
CA ALA A 20 58.77 31.81 -24.70
C ALA A 20 59.29 33.11 -24.05
N GLN A 21 58.83 33.44 -22.85
CA GLN A 21 59.26 34.65 -22.12
C GLN A 21 60.78 34.66 -21.85
N THR A 22 61.36 33.51 -21.53
CA THR A 22 62.81 33.37 -21.33
C THR A 22 63.59 33.62 -22.63
N ALA A 23 63.07 33.15 -23.77
CA ALA A 23 63.70 33.35 -25.08
C ALA A 23 63.57 34.80 -25.57
N GLU A 24 62.44 35.45 -25.29
CA GLU A 24 62.23 36.86 -25.64
C GLU A 24 63.10 37.81 -24.82
N ALA A 25 63.28 37.53 -23.53
CA ALA A 25 64.16 38.31 -22.66
C ALA A 25 65.63 38.27 -23.12
N THR A 26 66.01 37.24 -23.89
CA THR A 26 67.37 37.06 -24.41
C THR A 26 67.53 37.48 -25.87
N ALA A 27 66.46 37.86 -26.57
CA ALA A 27 66.43 38.09 -28.03
C ALA A 27 67.16 39.36 -28.54
N ALA A 28 68.03 39.99 -27.73
CA ALA A 28 68.62 41.30 -28.03
C ALA A 28 69.92 41.26 -28.85
N LYS A 29 70.44 40.08 -29.26
CA LYS A 29 71.83 39.97 -29.74
C LYS A 29 72.05 39.46 -31.17
N ASP A 30 71.13 38.73 -31.79
CA ASP A 30 71.23 38.34 -33.22
C ASP A 30 69.90 37.81 -33.81
N ALA A 31 69.81 37.69 -35.14
CA ALA A 31 68.61 37.25 -35.87
C ALA A 31 68.18 35.80 -35.58
N LYS A 32 69.11 34.92 -35.18
CA LYS A 32 68.84 33.51 -34.87
C LYS A 32 68.12 33.38 -33.53
N GLN A 33 68.46 34.22 -32.55
CA GLN A 33 67.79 34.28 -31.25
C GLN A 33 66.37 34.83 -31.37
N LYS A 34 66.14 35.80 -32.26
CA LYS A 34 64.80 36.31 -32.57
C LYS A 34 63.90 35.24 -33.19
N ALA A 35 64.40 34.50 -34.18
CA ALA A 35 63.67 33.38 -34.79
C ALA A 35 63.35 32.26 -33.77
N ALA A 36 64.25 31.99 -32.82
CA ALA A 36 64.01 31.01 -31.75
C ALA A 36 62.95 31.47 -30.74
N ALA A 37 62.91 32.77 -30.41
CA ALA A 37 61.86 33.36 -29.58
C ALA A 37 60.50 33.29 -30.27
N ASP A 38 60.41 33.66 -31.54
CA ASP A 38 59.18 33.58 -32.34
C ASP A 38 58.63 32.14 -32.43
N ALA A 39 59.52 31.16 -32.62
CA ALA A 39 59.13 29.75 -32.63
C ALA A 39 58.54 29.30 -31.29
N LYS A 40 59.15 29.69 -30.16
CA LYS A 40 58.64 29.35 -28.82
C LYS A 40 57.35 30.08 -28.48
N ARG A 41 57.18 31.33 -28.92
CA ARG A 41 55.93 32.08 -28.80
C ARG A 41 54.79 31.37 -29.53
N LYS A 42 55.00 30.92 -30.78
CA LYS A 42 54.00 30.12 -31.52
C LYS A 42 53.61 28.82 -30.80
N VAL A 43 54.54 28.18 -30.11
CA VAL A 43 54.26 26.98 -29.28
C VAL A 43 53.40 27.34 -28.08
N ALA A 44 53.70 28.45 -27.38
CA ALA A 44 52.90 28.93 -26.26
C ALA A 44 51.48 29.32 -26.69
N ASP A 45 51.34 30.02 -27.82
CA ASP A 45 50.04 30.40 -28.40
C ASP A 45 49.21 29.16 -28.77
N SER A 46 49.83 28.13 -29.36
CA SER A 46 49.16 26.87 -29.68
C SER A 46 48.71 26.11 -28.42
N ALA A 47 49.55 26.08 -27.38
CA ALA A 47 49.20 25.47 -26.10
C ALA A 47 48.05 26.23 -25.40
N LYS A 48 48.00 27.56 -25.54
CA LYS A 48 46.91 28.40 -25.03
C LYS A 48 45.58 28.07 -25.71
N VAL A 49 45.57 28.00 -27.05
CA VAL A 49 44.37 27.63 -27.83
C VAL A 49 43.86 26.23 -27.42
N ALA A 50 44.76 25.27 -27.21
CA ALA A 50 44.39 23.93 -26.76
C ALA A 50 43.77 23.94 -25.34
N LEU A 51 44.34 24.71 -24.40
CA LEU A 51 43.80 24.88 -23.06
C LEU A 51 42.41 25.55 -23.08
N ASP A 52 42.24 26.62 -23.85
CA ASP A 52 41.00 27.38 -23.95
C ASP A 52 39.87 26.52 -24.55
N LYS A 53 40.18 25.76 -25.60
CA LYS A 53 39.24 24.79 -26.22
C LYS A 53 38.83 23.71 -25.22
N LEU A 54 39.79 23.07 -24.57
CA LEU A 54 39.52 22.01 -23.60
C LEU A 54 38.70 22.52 -22.42
N THR A 55 39.01 23.71 -21.92
CA THR A 55 38.26 24.34 -20.82
C THR A 55 36.82 24.61 -21.22
N THR A 56 36.57 25.09 -22.44
CA THR A 56 35.24 25.37 -22.97
C THR A 56 34.40 24.09 -23.13
N GLU A 57 34.96 23.07 -23.78
CA GLU A 57 34.27 21.80 -24.02
C GLU A 57 33.91 21.08 -22.71
N LYS A 58 34.87 21.04 -21.78
CA LYS A 58 34.68 20.37 -20.50
C LYS A 58 33.74 21.13 -19.56
N GLN A 59 33.79 22.46 -19.53
CA GLN A 59 32.82 23.26 -18.77
C GLN A 59 31.39 23.07 -19.30
N LYS A 60 31.20 22.97 -20.62
CA LYS A 60 29.90 22.69 -21.22
C LYS A 60 29.34 21.34 -20.76
N ALA A 61 30.16 20.29 -20.77
CA ALA A 61 29.77 18.96 -20.30
C ALA A 61 29.39 18.96 -18.81
N VAL A 62 30.19 19.62 -17.96
CA VAL A 62 29.90 19.73 -16.52
C VAL A 62 28.59 20.49 -16.27
N ARG A 63 28.34 21.61 -16.96
CA ARG A 63 27.08 22.36 -16.85
C ARG A 63 25.87 21.52 -17.26
N ALA A 64 25.99 20.70 -18.30
CA ALA A 64 24.91 19.80 -18.71
C ALA A 64 24.60 18.73 -17.64
N THR A 65 25.64 18.17 -17.00
CA THR A 65 25.45 17.24 -15.88
C THR A 65 24.80 17.92 -14.68
N VAL A 66 25.25 19.13 -14.32
CA VAL A 66 24.64 19.91 -13.22
C VAL A 66 23.17 20.20 -13.50
N ALA A 67 22.82 20.67 -14.71
CA ALA A 67 21.43 20.92 -15.08
C ALA A 67 20.55 19.66 -15.00
N LYS A 68 21.08 18.49 -15.37
CA LYS A 68 20.37 17.20 -15.24
C LYS A 68 20.16 16.83 -13.77
N THR A 69 21.17 17.03 -12.92
CA THR A 69 21.08 16.78 -11.48
C THR A 69 20.10 17.72 -10.81
N ASP A 70 20.12 19.01 -11.15
CA ASP A 70 19.19 20.02 -10.61
C ASP A 70 17.75 19.70 -10.99
N ALA A 71 17.50 19.29 -12.24
CA ALA A 71 16.18 18.84 -12.68
C ALA A 71 15.70 17.60 -11.90
N ALA A 72 16.59 16.64 -11.63
CA ALA A 72 16.27 15.47 -10.81
C ALA A 72 15.98 15.85 -9.35
N ALA A 73 16.77 16.76 -8.77
CA ALA A 73 16.58 17.28 -7.42
C ALA A 73 15.24 18.05 -7.29
N ALA A 74 14.85 18.81 -8.31
CA ALA A 74 13.57 19.51 -8.35
C ALA A 74 12.37 18.54 -8.48
N ALA A 75 12.53 17.44 -9.23
CA ALA A 75 11.47 16.43 -9.39
C ALA A 75 11.28 15.55 -8.14
N ALA A 76 12.34 15.33 -7.35
CA ALA A 76 12.30 14.47 -6.17
C ALA A 76 11.21 14.84 -5.13
N PRO A 77 11.07 16.10 -4.66
CA PRO A 77 10.04 16.45 -3.69
C PRO A 77 8.62 16.32 -4.25
N VAL A 78 8.41 16.59 -5.54
CA VAL A 78 7.10 16.42 -6.21
C VAL A 78 6.72 14.94 -6.26
N ASN A 79 7.66 14.08 -6.66
CA ASN A 79 7.45 12.64 -6.71
C ASN A 79 7.17 12.07 -5.31
N LYS A 80 7.87 12.56 -4.28
CA LYS A 80 7.60 12.20 -2.89
C LYS A 80 6.18 12.60 -2.47
N ALA A 81 5.77 13.84 -2.73
CA ALA A 81 4.43 14.32 -2.38
C ALA A 81 3.33 13.50 -3.08
N ASN A 82 3.53 13.14 -4.36
CA ASN A 82 2.61 12.28 -5.09
C ASN A 82 2.51 10.88 -4.47
N ALA A 83 3.65 10.27 -4.11
CA ALA A 83 3.68 8.97 -3.44
C ALA A 83 3.00 9.00 -2.06
N GLU A 84 3.18 10.08 -1.28
CA GLU A 84 2.52 10.27 0.01
C GLU A 84 0.99 10.41 -0.15
N LYS A 85 0.53 11.11 -1.20
CA LYS A 85 -0.89 11.24 -1.53
C LYS A 85 -1.50 9.88 -1.92
N GLU A 86 -0.81 9.11 -2.76
CA GLU A 86 -1.23 7.75 -3.14
C GLU A 86 -1.28 6.82 -1.92
N LEU A 87 -0.26 6.85 -1.05
CA LEU A 87 -0.24 6.05 0.17
C LEU A 87 -1.39 6.40 1.12
N THR A 88 -1.72 7.68 1.23
CA THR A 88 -2.86 8.14 2.06
C THR A 88 -4.19 7.61 1.52
N ALA A 89 -4.40 7.69 0.20
CA ALA A 89 -5.59 7.12 -0.43
C ALA A 89 -5.70 5.61 -0.20
N VAL A 90 -4.59 4.87 -0.31
CA VAL A 90 -4.55 3.42 -0.03
C VAL A 90 -4.92 3.13 1.43
N LYS A 91 -4.39 3.89 2.39
CA LYS A 91 -4.74 3.72 3.82
C LYS A 91 -6.24 3.90 4.08
N THR A 92 -6.86 4.89 3.43
CA THR A 92 -8.31 5.12 3.54
C THR A 92 -9.12 3.93 2.99
N GLU A 93 -8.74 3.39 1.83
CA GLU A 93 -9.42 2.23 1.26
C GLU A 93 -9.24 0.95 2.10
N VAL A 94 -8.05 0.74 2.67
CA VAL A 94 -7.81 -0.37 3.61
C VAL A 94 -8.70 -0.25 4.85
N ALA A 95 -8.88 0.95 5.41
CA ALA A 95 -9.75 1.17 6.56
C ALA A 95 -11.24 0.86 6.24
N LYS A 96 -11.72 1.25 5.05
CA LYS A 96 -13.07 0.89 4.58
C LYS A 96 -13.24 -0.62 4.45
N ALA A 97 -12.23 -1.30 3.88
CA ALA A 97 -12.25 -2.75 3.72
C ALA A 97 -12.24 -3.50 5.06
N ASP A 98 -11.46 -3.04 6.05
CA ASP A 98 -11.45 -3.60 7.40
C ASP A 98 -12.81 -3.46 8.09
N ALA A 99 -13.46 -2.29 7.96
CA ALA A 99 -14.81 -2.07 8.48
C ALA A 99 -15.84 -3.02 7.83
N ALA A 100 -15.78 -3.20 6.51
CA ALA A 100 -16.66 -4.12 5.79
C ALA A 100 -16.43 -5.59 6.22
N HIS A 101 -15.18 -6.00 6.41
CA HIS A 101 -14.83 -7.33 6.88
C HIS A 101 -15.35 -7.60 8.30
N LYS A 102 -15.20 -6.65 9.23
CA LYS A 102 -15.76 -6.74 10.59
C LYS A 102 -17.29 -6.85 10.58
N ALA A 103 -17.97 -6.09 9.73
CA ALA A 103 -19.42 -6.19 9.56
C ALA A 103 -19.85 -7.56 9.04
N ALA A 104 -19.11 -8.12 8.06
CA ALA A 104 -19.37 -9.46 7.52
C ALA A 104 -19.18 -10.56 8.58
N ILE A 105 -18.13 -10.48 9.40
CA ILE A 105 -17.92 -11.42 10.51
C ILE A 105 -19.10 -11.38 11.49
N LYS A 106 -19.55 -10.18 11.88
CA LYS A 106 -20.69 -10.02 12.78
C LYS A 106 -21.96 -10.66 12.18
N ALA A 107 -22.25 -10.38 10.91
CA ALA A 107 -23.40 -10.95 10.23
C ALA A 107 -23.34 -12.49 10.14
N ALA A 108 -22.15 -13.05 9.92
CA ALA A 108 -21.95 -14.50 9.91
C ALA A 108 -22.20 -15.13 11.29
N THR A 109 -21.71 -14.50 12.36
CA THR A 109 -21.95 -14.94 13.74
C THR A 109 -23.43 -14.87 14.10
N ASP A 110 -24.11 -13.77 13.76
CA ASP A 110 -25.55 -13.60 14.01
C ASP A 110 -26.36 -14.68 13.26
N ALA A 111 -26.01 -14.98 12.01
CA ALA A 111 -26.62 -16.06 11.24
C ALA A 111 -26.38 -17.45 11.85
N GLN A 112 -25.17 -17.72 12.32
CA GLN A 112 -24.84 -18.98 12.99
C GLN A 112 -25.65 -19.17 14.29
N ASN A 113 -25.83 -18.10 15.06
CA ASN A 113 -26.68 -18.12 16.26
C ASN A 113 -28.14 -18.43 15.92
N LEU A 114 -28.68 -17.83 14.85
CA LEU A 114 -30.04 -18.12 14.40
C LEU A 114 -30.22 -19.57 13.96
N VAL A 115 -29.23 -20.15 13.27
CA VAL A 115 -29.24 -21.57 12.90
C VAL A 115 -29.26 -22.47 14.14
N ASN A 116 -28.45 -22.16 15.15
CA ASN A 116 -28.41 -22.92 16.40
C ASN A 116 -29.77 -22.88 17.13
N ILE A 117 -30.38 -21.69 17.24
CA ILE A 117 -31.71 -21.51 17.84
C ILE A 117 -32.77 -22.31 17.06
N THR A 118 -32.74 -22.21 15.72
CA THR A 118 -33.71 -22.91 14.86
C THR A 118 -33.56 -24.42 14.97
N THR A 119 -32.33 -24.92 15.07
CA THR A 119 -32.03 -26.35 15.25
C THR A 119 -32.56 -26.85 16.61
N ALA A 120 -32.35 -26.09 17.69
CA ALA A 120 -32.89 -26.43 19.01
C ALA A 120 -34.43 -26.45 19.02
N ASN A 121 -35.07 -25.47 18.39
CA ASN A 121 -36.53 -25.42 18.25
C ASN A 121 -37.08 -26.60 17.44
N LEU A 122 -36.40 -26.98 16.35
CA LEU A 122 -36.74 -28.15 15.55
C LEU A 122 -36.69 -29.44 16.38
N ALA A 123 -35.63 -29.65 17.16
CA ALA A 123 -35.51 -30.81 18.04
C ALA A 123 -36.65 -30.87 19.07
N LYS A 124 -37.02 -29.72 19.67
CA LYS A 124 -38.16 -29.62 20.60
C LYS A 124 -39.48 -29.95 19.92
N ALA A 125 -39.71 -29.46 18.70
CA ALA A 125 -40.92 -29.74 17.93
C ALA A 125 -41.04 -31.23 17.56
N GLN A 126 -39.92 -31.88 17.20
CA GLN A 126 -39.89 -33.33 16.92
C GLN A 126 -40.22 -34.15 18.17
N ALA A 127 -39.69 -33.77 19.33
CA ALA A 127 -40.00 -34.42 20.60
C ALA A 127 -41.49 -34.28 20.98
N ASP A 128 -42.05 -33.07 20.84
CA ASP A 128 -43.47 -32.81 21.10
C ASP A 128 -44.39 -33.60 20.16
N HIS A 129 -44.06 -33.65 18.86
CA HIS A 129 -44.80 -34.46 17.90
C HIS A 129 -44.80 -35.95 18.27
N LYS A 130 -43.64 -36.50 18.66
CA LYS A 130 -43.53 -37.90 19.08
C LYS A 130 -44.34 -38.19 20.35
N ALA A 131 -44.34 -37.28 21.32
CA ALA A 131 -45.13 -37.40 22.53
C ALA A 131 -46.63 -37.41 22.20
N LYS A 132 -47.09 -36.47 21.36
CA LYS A 132 -48.50 -36.37 20.93
C LYS A 132 -48.95 -37.58 20.11
N ALA A 133 -48.11 -38.11 19.23
CA ALA A 133 -48.42 -39.32 18.47
C ALA A 133 -48.62 -40.55 19.38
N THR A 134 -47.78 -40.66 20.42
CA THR A 134 -47.93 -41.70 21.45
C THR A 134 -49.24 -41.55 22.22
N ASP A 135 -49.57 -40.34 22.68
CA ASP A 135 -50.81 -40.04 23.40
C ASP A 135 -52.07 -40.33 22.54
N ALA A 136 -52.06 -39.91 21.27
CA ALA A 136 -53.15 -40.20 20.34
C ALA A 136 -53.35 -41.72 20.15
N THR A 137 -52.25 -42.47 20.02
CA THR A 137 -52.30 -43.94 19.92
C THR A 137 -52.91 -44.57 21.17
N ALA A 138 -52.50 -44.12 22.36
CA ALA A 138 -53.02 -44.61 23.64
C ALA A 138 -54.53 -44.33 23.76
N LYS A 139 -54.98 -43.12 23.43
CA LYS A 139 -56.40 -42.73 23.44
C LYS A 139 -57.25 -43.55 22.47
N ARG A 140 -56.72 -43.80 21.26
CA ARG A 140 -57.41 -44.65 20.27
C ARG A 140 -57.56 -46.10 20.77
N ASN A 141 -56.53 -46.65 21.41
CA ASN A 141 -56.59 -47.99 21.99
C ASN A 141 -57.62 -48.06 23.14
N ALA A 142 -57.67 -47.04 23.99
CA ALA A 142 -58.68 -46.95 25.05
C ALA A 142 -60.10 -46.88 24.48
N SER A 143 -60.33 -46.07 23.45
CA SER A 143 -61.63 -45.99 22.76
C SER A 143 -62.07 -47.33 22.17
N ASN A 144 -61.16 -48.03 21.49
CA ASN A 144 -61.43 -49.36 20.95
C ASN A 144 -61.78 -50.38 22.04
N ALA A 145 -61.09 -50.32 23.19
CA ALA A 145 -61.41 -51.17 24.34
C ALA A 145 -62.79 -50.86 24.92
N SER A 146 -63.16 -49.57 25.05
CA SER A 146 -64.50 -49.15 25.48
C SER A 146 -65.59 -49.62 24.51
N LYS A 147 -65.36 -49.51 23.20
CA LYS A 147 -66.29 -50.04 22.19
C LYS A 147 -66.47 -51.54 22.32
N ALA A 148 -65.38 -52.30 22.47
CA ALA A 148 -65.45 -53.74 22.66
C ALA A 148 -66.21 -54.12 23.95
N ALA A 149 -66.07 -53.34 25.03
CA ALA A 149 -66.83 -53.53 26.27
C ALA A 149 -68.34 -53.27 26.07
N LEU A 150 -68.69 -52.20 25.33
CA LEU A 150 -70.09 -51.91 24.97
C LEU A 150 -70.71 -53.04 24.14
N ASP A 151 -70.01 -53.49 23.10
CA ASP A 151 -70.47 -54.58 22.23
C ASP A 151 -70.71 -55.87 23.05
N LYS A 152 -69.86 -56.17 24.05
CA LYS A 152 -70.07 -57.27 25.01
C LYS A 152 -71.27 -57.07 25.91
N LEU A 153 -71.51 -55.85 26.42
CA LEU A 153 -72.68 -55.57 27.28
C LEU A 153 -73.99 -55.75 26.50
N VAL A 154 -74.05 -55.25 25.27
CA VAL A 154 -75.20 -55.42 24.37
C VAL A 154 -75.46 -56.92 24.12
N ALA A 155 -74.41 -57.68 23.82
CA ALA A 155 -74.55 -59.12 23.57
C ALA A 155 -74.96 -59.93 24.81
N SER A 156 -74.41 -59.61 25.99
CA SER A 156 -74.59 -60.42 27.21
C SER A 156 -75.77 -59.99 28.08
N LYS A 157 -76.22 -58.74 27.98
CA LYS A 157 -77.29 -58.18 28.82
C LYS A 157 -78.50 -57.77 27.98
N GLN A 158 -78.30 -56.92 26.98
CA GLN A 158 -79.40 -56.33 26.22
C GLN A 158 -80.15 -57.36 25.35
N LYS A 159 -79.44 -58.12 24.52
CA LYS A 159 -80.08 -59.13 23.66
C LYS A 159 -80.84 -60.21 24.46
N PRO A 160 -80.28 -60.79 25.54
CA PRO A 160 -81.00 -61.73 26.39
C PRO A 160 -82.22 -61.10 27.08
N ALA A 161 -82.14 -59.85 27.54
CA ALA A 161 -83.29 -59.15 28.13
C ALA A 161 -84.41 -58.93 27.11
N GLN A 162 -84.07 -58.58 25.86
CA GLN A 162 -85.05 -58.46 24.76
C GLN A 162 -85.70 -59.82 24.43
N ALA A 163 -84.91 -60.90 24.40
CA ALA A 163 -85.43 -62.25 24.20
C ALA A 163 -86.37 -62.69 25.35
N ALA A 164 -86.01 -62.39 26.60
CA ALA A 164 -86.85 -62.64 27.77
C ALA A 164 -88.14 -61.82 27.74
N GLN A 165 -88.08 -60.57 27.30
CA GLN A 165 -89.27 -59.72 27.12
C GLN A 165 -90.20 -60.27 26.02
N ALA A 166 -89.63 -60.73 24.89
CA ALA A 166 -90.40 -61.38 23.83
C ALA A 166 -91.05 -62.70 24.31
N ALA A 167 -90.35 -63.49 25.15
CA ALA A 167 -90.91 -64.69 25.77
C ALA A 167 -91.98 -64.38 26.83
N THR A 168 -91.83 -63.27 27.56
CA THR A 168 -92.79 -62.81 28.58
C THR A 168 -94.07 -62.23 27.94
N ALA A 169 -93.98 -61.71 26.71
CA ALA A 169 -95.15 -61.31 25.92
C ALA A 169 -96.04 -62.50 25.48
N ALA A 170 -95.60 -63.75 25.69
CA ALA A 170 -96.31 -64.95 25.27
C ALA A 170 -97.21 -65.60 26.36
N THR A 171 -97.30 -65.09 27.60
CA THR A 171 -98.11 -65.74 28.64
C THR A 171 -98.75 -64.77 29.63
N THR A 172 -100.07 -64.84 29.81
CA THR A 172 -100.87 -63.92 30.64
C THR A 172 -101.14 -64.50 32.04
N THR A 173 -100.64 -63.83 33.10
CA THR A 173 -101.37 -63.37 34.32
C THR A 173 -100.42 -63.04 35.51
N GLU A 174 -99.12 -63.37 35.51
CA GLU A 174 -98.14 -62.91 36.54
C GLU A 174 -97.39 -61.60 36.16
N LEU A 175 -97.90 -60.86 35.18
CA LEU A 175 -97.16 -59.89 34.36
C LEU A 175 -96.86 -58.51 35.02
N THR A 176 -97.63 -58.09 36.03
CA THR A 176 -97.66 -56.65 36.42
C THR A 176 -96.46 -56.19 37.28
N ALA A 177 -95.92 -57.05 38.15
CA ALA A 177 -94.74 -56.71 38.97
C ALA A 177 -93.42 -56.87 38.19
N ALA A 178 -93.33 -57.91 37.35
CA ALA A 178 -92.18 -58.14 36.47
C ALA A 178 -92.05 -57.06 35.39
N LYS A 179 -93.18 -56.56 34.84
CA LYS A 179 -93.17 -55.44 33.88
C LYS A 179 -92.64 -54.14 34.50
N ALA A 180 -93.06 -53.80 35.71
CA ALA A 180 -92.55 -52.60 36.40
C ALA A 180 -91.05 -52.70 36.73
N ALA A 181 -90.54 -53.90 37.07
CA ALA A 181 -89.12 -54.13 37.28
C ALA A 181 -88.32 -54.10 35.96
N ALA A 182 -88.84 -54.70 34.88
CA ALA A 182 -88.23 -54.68 33.55
C ALA A 182 -88.19 -53.25 32.96
N ASP A 183 -89.26 -52.48 33.11
CA ASP A 183 -89.31 -51.08 32.67
C ASP A 183 -88.29 -50.21 33.44
N LYS A 184 -88.08 -50.46 34.75
CA LYS A 184 -87.02 -49.81 35.54
C LYS A 184 -85.61 -50.22 35.10
N VAL A 185 -85.40 -51.49 34.76
CA VAL A 185 -84.10 -51.98 34.25
C VAL A 185 -83.80 -51.37 32.88
N MET A 186 -84.78 -51.29 31.97
CA MET A 186 -84.61 -50.64 30.67
C MET A 186 -84.38 -49.13 30.79
N ALA A 187 -85.06 -48.44 31.70
CA ALA A 187 -84.80 -47.02 31.96
C ALA A 187 -83.37 -46.78 32.48
N ARG A 188 -82.87 -47.66 33.36
CA ARG A 188 -81.47 -47.62 33.82
C ARG A 188 -80.47 -47.92 32.71
N ILE A 189 -80.71 -48.97 31.92
CA ILE A 189 -79.85 -49.34 30.78
C ILE A 189 -79.78 -48.21 29.75
N ASN A 190 -80.92 -47.60 29.40
CA ASN A 190 -80.94 -46.47 28.45
C ASN A 190 -80.22 -45.24 29.01
N THR A 191 -80.29 -45.00 30.33
CA THR A 191 -79.55 -43.92 30.99
C THR A 191 -78.04 -44.18 30.97
N GLU A 192 -77.61 -45.41 31.31
CA GLU A 192 -76.19 -45.81 31.24
C GLU A 192 -75.66 -45.79 29.81
N LEU A 193 -76.46 -46.18 28.81
CA LEU A 193 -76.10 -46.10 27.39
C LEU A 193 -75.90 -44.64 26.96
N ALA A 194 -76.80 -43.74 27.37
CA ALA A 194 -76.70 -42.32 27.07
C ALA A 194 -75.48 -41.68 27.75
N GLU A 195 -75.09 -42.13 28.95
CA GLU A 195 -73.88 -41.67 29.62
C GLU A 195 -72.59 -42.25 29.01
N THR A 196 -72.60 -43.51 28.54
CA THR A 196 -71.43 -44.15 27.92
C THR A 196 -71.13 -43.66 26.49
N VAL A 197 -72.10 -43.11 25.77
CA VAL A 197 -71.88 -42.51 24.44
C VAL A 197 -71.15 -41.16 24.51
N LYS A 198 -71.33 -40.39 25.60
CA LYS A 198 -70.66 -39.09 25.80
C LYS A 198 -69.12 -39.15 25.75
N PRO A 199 -68.43 -40.05 26.48
CA PRO A 199 -66.97 -40.15 26.42
C PRO A 199 -66.45 -40.63 25.06
N ALA A 200 -67.20 -41.45 24.31
CA ALA A 200 -66.82 -41.86 22.97
C ALA A 200 -66.87 -40.68 21.97
N ALA A 201 -67.93 -39.86 22.02
CA ALA A 201 -68.02 -38.65 21.22
C ALA A 201 -66.94 -37.62 21.57
N ALA A 202 -66.65 -37.43 22.86
CA ALA A 202 -65.57 -36.56 23.33
C ALA A 202 -64.18 -37.04 22.85
N ALA A 203 -63.94 -38.35 22.85
CA ALA A 203 -62.70 -38.93 22.35
C ALA A 203 -62.53 -38.75 20.83
N ASP A 204 -63.60 -38.92 20.04
CA ASP A 204 -63.58 -38.71 18.58
C ASP A 204 -63.29 -37.24 18.24
N GLN A 205 -63.89 -36.31 18.98
CA GLN A 205 -63.65 -34.88 18.81
C GLN A 205 -62.20 -34.49 19.19
N ALA A 206 -61.66 -35.09 20.25
CA ALA A 206 -60.27 -34.90 20.64
C ALA A 206 -59.29 -35.46 19.59
N ALA A 207 -59.60 -36.60 18.97
CA ALA A 207 -58.80 -37.18 17.90
C ALA A 207 -58.74 -36.27 16.66
N LYS A 208 -59.89 -35.76 16.20
CA LYS A 208 -59.96 -34.79 15.08
C LYS A 208 -59.16 -33.51 15.35
N THR A 209 -59.19 -33.02 16.60
CA THR A 209 -58.41 -31.85 17.02
C THR A 209 -56.91 -32.13 17.00
N ALA A 210 -56.49 -33.31 17.48
CA ALA A 210 -55.10 -33.73 17.45
C ALA A 210 -54.59 -33.91 16.01
N GLU A 211 -55.39 -34.48 15.12
CA GLU A 211 -55.05 -34.69 13.71
C GLU A 211 -54.87 -33.36 12.96
N THR A 212 -55.76 -32.39 13.20
CA THR A 212 -55.64 -31.03 12.66
C THR A 212 -54.37 -30.32 13.16
N THR A 213 -54.06 -30.51 14.44
CA THR A 213 -52.85 -29.95 15.06
C THR A 213 -51.58 -30.57 14.48
N ALA A 214 -51.57 -31.89 14.27
CA ALA A 214 -50.46 -32.61 13.66
C ALA A 214 -50.21 -32.15 12.22
N LYS A 215 -51.27 -31.90 11.44
CA LYS A 215 -51.15 -31.38 10.07
C LYS A 215 -50.53 -29.98 10.06
N THR A 216 -50.98 -29.09 10.96
CA THR A 216 -50.38 -27.75 11.13
C THR A 216 -48.91 -27.82 11.51
N ALA A 217 -48.53 -28.75 12.39
CA ALA A 217 -47.14 -28.94 12.79
C ALA A 217 -46.26 -29.44 11.63
N ALA A 218 -46.79 -30.35 10.79
CA ALA A 218 -46.09 -30.84 9.60
C ALA A 218 -45.86 -29.71 8.57
N ASP A 219 -46.86 -28.84 8.36
CA ASP A 219 -46.72 -27.68 7.46
C ASP A 219 -45.67 -26.68 7.98
N ASN A 220 -45.63 -26.44 9.29
CA ASN A 220 -44.62 -25.58 9.91
C ASN A 220 -43.22 -26.18 9.80
N LEU A 221 -43.09 -27.50 9.95
CA LEU A 221 -41.83 -28.21 9.73
C LEU A 221 -41.32 -28.01 8.30
N ALA A 222 -42.19 -28.20 7.31
CA ALA A 222 -41.85 -28.01 5.89
C ALA A 222 -41.37 -26.57 5.60
N LYS A 223 -42.05 -25.56 6.18
CA LYS A 223 -41.65 -24.15 6.07
C LYS A 223 -40.26 -23.90 6.70
N MET A 224 -40.01 -24.44 7.90
CA MET A 224 -38.70 -24.30 8.57
C MET A 224 -37.58 -24.98 7.76
N THR A 225 -37.83 -26.15 7.17
CA THR A 225 -36.88 -26.82 6.30
C THR A 225 -36.55 -25.97 5.06
N ALA A 226 -37.55 -25.35 4.42
CA ALA A 226 -37.33 -24.46 3.29
C ALA A 226 -36.50 -23.22 3.67
N VAL A 227 -36.77 -22.62 4.83
CA VAL A 227 -35.99 -21.49 5.37
C VAL A 227 -34.55 -21.91 5.67
N ALA A 228 -34.33 -23.09 6.26
CA ALA A 228 -33.01 -23.61 6.56
C ALA A 228 -32.18 -23.85 5.27
N ASN A 229 -32.80 -24.40 4.22
CA ASN A 229 -32.15 -24.59 2.93
C ASN A 229 -31.77 -23.25 2.27
N THR A 230 -32.65 -22.25 2.36
CA THR A 230 -32.39 -20.89 1.86
C THR A 230 -31.24 -20.22 2.61
N ALA A 231 -31.23 -20.34 3.95
CA ALA A 231 -30.15 -19.83 4.78
C ALA A 231 -28.80 -20.50 4.45
N LYS A 232 -28.81 -21.82 4.23
CA LYS A 232 -27.62 -22.56 3.81
C LYS A 232 -27.07 -22.07 2.47
N ALA A 233 -27.93 -21.87 1.46
CA ALA A 233 -27.52 -21.35 0.16
C ALA A 233 -26.92 -19.93 0.26
N LEU A 234 -27.48 -19.08 1.11
CA LEU A 234 -26.93 -17.75 1.40
C LEU A 234 -25.54 -17.83 2.05
N ILE A 235 -25.34 -18.71 3.03
CA ILE A 235 -24.03 -18.92 3.67
C ILE A 235 -22.99 -19.36 2.64
N ASP A 236 -23.33 -20.33 1.79
CA ASP A 236 -22.42 -20.84 0.77
C ASP A 236 -22.06 -19.75 -0.26
N THR A 237 -23.02 -18.88 -0.61
CA THR A 237 -22.78 -17.69 -1.46
C THR A 237 -21.84 -16.69 -0.79
N ARG A 238 -22.09 -16.34 0.49
CA ARG A 238 -21.26 -15.40 1.25
C ARG A 238 -19.84 -15.89 1.47
N LYS A 239 -19.63 -17.20 1.62
CA LYS A 239 -18.28 -17.80 1.66
C LYS A 239 -17.54 -17.55 0.34
N LYS A 240 -18.20 -17.74 -0.79
CA LYS A 240 -17.60 -17.53 -2.12
C LYS A 240 -17.26 -16.06 -2.37
N GLU A 241 -18.12 -15.13 -1.97
CA GLU A 241 -17.85 -13.69 -2.01
C GLU A 241 -16.63 -13.32 -1.16
N THR A 242 -16.51 -13.90 0.05
CA THR A 242 -15.38 -13.65 0.96
C THR A 242 -14.05 -14.11 0.35
N GLU A 243 -14.00 -15.31 -0.24
CA GLU A 243 -12.80 -15.80 -0.92
C GLU A 243 -12.44 -14.94 -2.15
N THR A 244 -13.45 -14.47 -2.89
CA THR A 244 -13.24 -13.56 -4.02
C THR A 244 -12.65 -12.22 -3.56
N ALA A 245 -13.16 -11.64 -2.46
CA ALA A 245 -12.64 -10.42 -1.88
C ALA A 245 -11.19 -10.59 -1.38
N LYS A 246 -10.88 -11.74 -0.74
CA LYS A 246 -9.53 -12.08 -0.28
C LYS A 246 -8.54 -12.19 -1.46
N ALA A 247 -8.94 -12.84 -2.55
CA ALA A 247 -8.15 -12.91 -3.77
C ALA A 247 -7.92 -11.51 -4.39
N ALA A 248 -8.94 -10.65 -4.41
CA ALA A 248 -8.82 -9.28 -4.90
C ALA A 248 -7.85 -8.43 -4.05
N MET A 249 -7.87 -8.56 -2.72
CA MET A 249 -6.91 -7.89 -1.83
C MET A 249 -5.47 -8.36 -2.08
N ALA A 250 -5.24 -9.67 -2.21
CA ALA A 250 -3.92 -10.23 -2.49
C ALA A 250 -3.37 -9.74 -3.84
N LYS A 251 -4.24 -9.67 -4.86
CA LYS A 251 -3.90 -9.09 -6.17
C LYS A 251 -3.56 -7.60 -6.05
N MET A 252 -4.30 -6.83 -5.26
CA MET A 252 -4.03 -5.40 -5.05
C MET A 252 -2.69 -5.16 -4.35
N MET A 253 -2.34 -5.95 -3.33
CA MET A 253 -1.00 -5.90 -2.71
C MET A 253 0.10 -6.20 -3.73
N THR A 254 -0.10 -7.20 -4.58
CA THR A 254 0.90 -7.59 -5.58
C THR A 254 1.06 -6.54 -6.67
N ASP A 255 -0.04 -6.03 -7.22
CA ASP A 255 -0.05 -5.13 -8.37
C ASP A 255 0.28 -3.69 -8.01
N LYS A 256 0.02 -3.25 -6.76
CA LYS A 256 0.18 -1.84 -6.36
C LYS A 256 1.24 -1.62 -5.30
N GLN A 257 1.32 -2.47 -4.27
CA GLN A 257 2.26 -2.24 -3.16
C GLN A 257 3.70 -2.59 -3.55
N LYS A 258 3.93 -3.76 -4.16
CA LYS A 258 5.28 -4.18 -4.57
C LYS A 258 5.96 -3.21 -5.55
N PRO A 259 5.27 -2.67 -6.58
CA PRO A 259 5.88 -1.68 -7.47
C PRO A 259 6.23 -0.36 -6.78
N VAL A 260 5.42 0.07 -5.81
CA VAL A 260 5.71 1.27 -5.01
C VAL A 260 6.93 1.05 -4.11
N GLU A 261 7.02 -0.11 -3.45
CA GLU A 261 8.19 -0.48 -2.65
C GLU A 261 9.48 -0.54 -3.50
N ALA A 262 9.40 -1.14 -4.69
CA ALA A 262 10.52 -1.19 -5.63
C ALA A 262 10.93 0.21 -6.13
N LYS A 263 9.96 1.08 -6.45
CA LYS A 263 10.23 2.48 -6.84
C LYS A 263 10.86 3.27 -5.69
N LEU A 264 10.39 3.07 -4.45
CA LEU A 264 10.94 3.75 -3.28
C LEU A 264 12.38 3.32 -3.00
N ALA A 265 12.68 2.02 -3.16
CA ALA A 265 14.04 1.48 -3.07
C ALA A 265 14.97 2.10 -4.14
N GLY A 266 14.53 2.10 -5.41
CA GLY A 266 15.29 2.74 -6.48
C GLY A 266 15.49 4.25 -6.28
N MET A 267 14.51 4.95 -5.71
CA MET A 267 14.65 6.37 -5.35
C MET A 267 15.69 6.58 -4.26
N LYS A 268 15.78 5.68 -3.29
CA LYS A 268 16.78 5.73 -2.22
C LYS A 268 18.19 5.51 -2.75
N GLU A 269 18.37 4.56 -3.67
CA GLU A 269 19.65 4.35 -4.37
C GLU A 269 20.06 5.59 -5.18
N ALA A 270 19.13 6.13 -5.99
CA ALA A 270 19.38 7.33 -6.79
C ALA A 270 19.72 8.56 -5.92
N ALA A 271 19.06 8.72 -4.77
CA ALA A 271 19.37 9.78 -3.81
C ALA A 271 20.80 9.62 -3.24
N THR A 272 21.20 8.38 -2.94
CA THR A 272 22.55 8.08 -2.43
C THR A 272 23.62 8.38 -3.48
N GLU A 273 23.39 8.00 -4.74
CA GLU A 273 24.30 8.34 -5.85
C GLU A 273 24.38 9.85 -6.09
N ALA A 274 23.25 10.56 -6.05
CA ALA A 274 23.23 12.01 -6.20
C ALA A 274 24.03 12.71 -5.09
N GLN A 275 23.89 12.24 -3.85
CA GLN A 275 24.61 12.78 -2.69
C GLN A 275 26.12 12.51 -2.79
N ALA A 276 26.52 11.32 -3.23
CA ALA A 276 27.92 10.99 -3.49
C ALA A 276 28.51 11.84 -4.63
N SER A 277 27.74 12.06 -5.70
CA SER A 277 28.13 12.93 -6.81
C SER A 277 28.34 14.38 -6.35
N HIS A 278 27.42 14.91 -5.54
CA HIS A 278 27.54 16.26 -4.97
C HIS A 278 28.80 16.40 -4.10
N ALA A 279 29.05 15.44 -3.21
CA ALA A 279 30.25 15.44 -2.36
C ALA A 279 31.55 15.43 -3.18
N ASN A 280 31.57 14.69 -4.31
CA ASN A 280 32.71 14.69 -5.22
C ASN A 280 32.90 16.04 -5.92
N VAL A 281 31.81 16.71 -6.34
CA VAL A 281 31.85 18.05 -6.93
C VAL A 281 32.36 19.09 -5.93
N GLU A 282 31.91 19.04 -4.68
CA GLU A 282 32.41 19.93 -3.61
C GLU A 282 33.90 19.72 -3.36
N LYS A 283 34.36 18.47 -3.31
CA LYS A 283 35.79 18.15 -3.15
C LYS A 283 36.62 18.69 -4.31
N ASP A 284 36.15 18.52 -5.54
CA ASP A 284 36.79 19.05 -6.74
C ASP A 284 36.80 20.59 -6.75
N HIS A 285 35.72 21.23 -6.32
CA HIS A 285 35.65 22.68 -6.17
C HIS A 285 36.67 23.18 -5.14
N ALA A 286 36.72 22.56 -3.96
CA ALA A 286 37.68 22.90 -2.91
C ALA A 286 39.13 22.76 -3.41
N ALA A 287 39.44 21.68 -4.14
CA ALA A 287 40.76 21.48 -4.74
C ALA A 287 41.11 22.57 -5.77
N ARG A 288 40.15 22.96 -6.62
CA ARG A 288 40.34 24.06 -7.59
C ARG A 288 40.57 25.40 -6.91
N VAL A 289 39.80 25.72 -5.87
CA VAL A 289 39.98 26.94 -5.09
C VAL A 289 41.37 26.99 -4.48
N GLN A 290 41.84 25.90 -3.85
CA GLN A 290 43.21 25.83 -3.31
C GLN A 290 44.29 26.02 -4.39
N GLN A 291 44.10 25.44 -5.58
CA GLN A 291 45.04 25.60 -6.69
C GLN A 291 45.07 27.04 -7.22
N LEU A 292 43.90 27.68 -7.33
CA LEU A 292 43.77 29.10 -7.70
C LEU A 292 44.47 30.00 -6.67
N THR A 293 44.25 29.76 -5.38
CA THR A 293 44.94 30.51 -4.31
C THR A 293 46.46 30.43 -4.43
N LYS A 294 47.02 29.21 -4.60
CA LYS A 294 48.47 29.03 -4.80
C LYS A 294 48.99 29.73 -6.05
N THR A 295 48.20 29.76 -7.11
CA THR A 295 48.55 30.43 -8.37
C THR A 295 48.61 31.95 -8.17
N ILE A 296 47.60 32.51 -7.49
CA ILE A 296 47.54 33.94 -7.15
C ILE A 296 48.72 34.33 -6.24
N GLU A 297 49.04 33.52 -5.23
CA GLU A 297 50.22 33.75 -4.37
C GLU A 297 51.52 33.76 -5.17
N THR A 298 51.70 32.78 -6.06
CA THR A 298 52.88 32.69 -6.92
C THR A 298 52.99 33.92 -7.83
N GLN A 299 51.91 34.27 -8.52
CA GLN A 299 51.87 35.46 -9.39
C GLN A 299 52.13 36.75 -8.61
N GLY A 300 51.56 36.88 -7.41
CA GLY A 300 51.79 38.02 -6.52
C GLY A 300 53.25 38.14 -6.08
N ASN A 301 53.90 37.01 -5.77
CA ASN A 301 55.33 36.99 -5.44
C ASN A 301 56.20 37.34 -6.65
N THR A 302 55.91 36.78 -7.83
CA THR A 302 56.62 37.13 -9.08
C THR A 302 56.47 38.61 -9.41
N ALA A 303 55.26 39.18 -9.28
CA ALA A 303 55.02 40.59 -9.50
C ALA A 303 55.83 41.46 -8.53
N LYS A 304 55.85 41.12 -7.24
CA LYS A 304 56.70 41.82 -6.24
C LYS A 304 58.18 41.78 -6.61
N THR A 305 58.69 40.64 -7.06
CA THR A 305 60.10 40.51 -7.51
C THR A 305 60.37 41.40 -8.72
N LYS A 306 59.52 41.33 -9.75
CA LYS A 306 59.66 42.17 -10.96
C LYS A 306 59.59 43.67 -10.63
N THR A 307 58.70 44.09 -9.72
CA THR A 307 58.64 45.48 -9.27
C THR A 307 59.93 45.92 -8.58
N LYS A 308 60.54 45.06 -7.75
CA LYS A 308 61.84 45.34 -7.13
C LYS A 308 62.96 45.45 -8.17
N GLU A 309 62.99 44.55 -9.15
CA GLU A 309 63.97 44.58 -10.24
C GLU A 309 63.81 45.83 -11.12
N ALA A 310 62.58 46.19 -11.49
CA ALA A 310 62.28 47.40 -12.24
C ALA A 310 62.70 48.67 -11.48
N LYS A 311 62.45 48.72 -10.16
CA LYS A 311 62.92 49.82 -9.30
C LYS A 311 64.45 49.92 -9.32
N LYS A 312 65.16 48.79 -9.18
CA LYS A 312 66.63 48.77 -9.25
C LYS A 312 67.13 49.29 -10.59
N LEU A 313 66.55 48.83 -11.70
CA LEU A 313 66.86 49.31 -13.05
C LEU A 313 66.62 50.82 -13.20
N ALA A 314 65.51 51.34 -12.68
CA ALA A 314 65.22 52.77 -12.71
C ALA A 314 66.25 53.57 -11.90
N ASP A 315 66.62 53.11 -10.70
CA ASP A 315 67.65 53.73 -9.86
C ASP A 315 69.04 53.71 -10.57
N GLU A 316 69.35 52.64 -11.30
CA GLU A 316 70.58 52.48 -12.08
C GLU A 316 70.60 53.43 -13.30
N LEU A 317 69.45 53.60 -13.96
CA LEU A 317 69.30 54.48 -15.12
C LEU A 317 69.47 55.95 -14.74
N VAL A 318 68.92 56.37 -13.58
CA VAL A 318 69.14 57.72 -13.03
C VAL A 318 70.63 57.98 -12.74
N LYS A 319 71.37 56.98 -12.23
CA LYS A 319 72.82 57.11 -12.02
C LYS A 319 73.56 57.29 -13.35
N GLU A 320 73.23 56.49 -14.36
CA GLU A 320 73.88 56.62 -15.67
C GLU A 320 73.53 57.93 -16.39
N GLU A 321 72.31 58.43 -16.25
CA GLU A 321 71.97 59.79 -16.71
C GLU A 321 72.84 60.86 -16.03
N GLY A 322 73.13 60.71 -14.74
CA GLY A 322 74.08 61.55 -14.00
C GLY A 322 75.48 61.50 -14.59
N ARG A 323 76.02 60.29 -14.83
CA ARG A 323 77.35 60.08 -15.43
C ARG A 323 77.44 60.65 -16.84
N LEU A 324 76.38 60.49 -17.66
CA LEU A 324 76.29 61.08 -18.99
C LEU A 324 76.33 62.62 -18.96
N LYS A 325 75.64 63.25 -18.00
CA LYS A 325 75.70 64.71 -17.81
C LYS A 325 77.12 65.17 -17.42
N GLU A 326 77.79 64.47 -16.53
CA GLU A 326 79.19 64.77 -16.16
C GLU A 326 80.16 64.59 -17.34
N LEU A 327 80.00 63.50 -18.10
CA LEU A 327 80.80 63.24 -19.29
C LEU A 327 80.58 64.33 -20.35
N LYS A 328 79.34 64.76 -20.57
CA LYS A 328 79.00 65.88 -21.46
C LYS A 328 79.65 67.17 -21.00
N ALA A 329 79.56 67.51 -19.71
CA ALA A 329 80.22 68.70 -19.16
C ALA A 329 81.75 68.65 -19.33
N THR A 330 82.34 67.46 -19.16
CA THR A 330 83.79 67.24 -19.37
C THR A 330 84.16 67.40 -20.84
N TYR A 331 83.37 66.82 -21.76
CA TYR A 331 83.54 66.98 -23.19
C TYR A 331 83.45 68.46 -23.62
N ASP A 332 82.46 69.20 -23.14
CA ASP A 332 82.28 70.62 -23.47
C ASP A 332 83.46 71.47 -22.95
N LYS A 333 84.00 71.16 -21.76
CA LYS A 333 85.24 71.78 -21.26
C LYS A 333 86.44 71.48 -22.15
N LEU A 334 86.67 70.22 -22.52
CA LEU A 334 87.77 69.80 -23.40
C LEU A 334 87.65 70.42 -24.79
N LYS A 335 86.43 70.50 -25.34
CA LYS A 335 86.14 71.16 -26.62
C LYS A 335 86.47 72.65 -26.57
N THR A 336 86.11 73.33 -25.48
CA THR A 336 86.44 74.76 -25.28
C THR A 336 87.96 74.97 -25.15
N ALA A 337 88.65 74.09 -24.42
CA ALA A 337 90.11 74.12 -24.29
C ALA A 337 90.87 73.80 -25.60
N ALA A 338 90.29 72.97 -26.47
CA ALA A 338 90.83 72.72 -27.80
C ALA A 338 90.67 73.94 -28.71
N ALA A 339 89.54 74.63 -28.64
CA ALA A 339 89.28 75.85 -29.42
C ALA A 339 90.24 77.00 -29.08
N THR A 340 90.59 77.18 -27.80
CA THR A 340 91.58 78.19 -27.35
C THR A 340 93.02 77.85 -27.74
N LYS A 341 93.33 76.57 -27.99
CA LYS A 341 94.67 76.14 -28.46
C LYS A 341 94.89 76.38 -29.97
N THR A 342 93.82 76.44 -30.76
CA THR A 342 93.85 76.84 -32.19
C THR A 342 93.89 78.35 -32.41
N ALA A 343 93.54 79.17 -31.42
CA ALA A 343 93.64 80.63 -31.50
C ALA A 343 95.01 81.19 -31.05
N ALA A 344 95.92 80.33 -30.58
CA ALA A 344 97.28 80.68 -30.14
C ALA A 344 98.36 80.16 -31.10
N LYS A 345 98.03 79.98 -32.39
CA LYS A 345 98.96 79.63 -33.45
C LYS A 345 98.96 80.69 -34.54
#